data_AF-A0A6G0MW33-F1
#
_entry.id   AF-A0A6G0MW33-F1
#
_cell.length_a   1.000
_cell.length_b   1.000
_cell.length_c   1.000
_cell.angle_alpha   90.00
_cell.angle_beta   90.00
_cell.angle_gamma   90.00
#
_symmetry.space_group_name_H-M   'P 1'
#
loop_
_entity.id
_entity.type
_entity.pdbx_description
1 polymer ?
#
loop_
_entity_poly.entity_id
_entity_poly.type
_entity_poly.pdbx_seq_one_letter_code
_entity_poly.pdbx_strand_id
1 'polypeptide(L)'
;MASIIARLRRERSEQLKEECRPPIDSVDGSTAFIVAESPSPTLNVTLKMCVLRIFETDLNWKVYLIDDELKGDNFEAFVSEYEQLDPARRNKFVFRLTIRKQKNTSSAILDYREGMSYTFEKPP
;
A
#
# COMPACT_ATOMS: atom_id res chain seq x y z
N MET A 1 -15.78 4.82 34.39
CA MET A 1 -16.03 4.33 33.03
C MET A 1 -16.06 5.54 32.09
N ALA A 2 -15.22 5.57 31.05
CA ALA A 2 -15.30 6.66 30.07
C ALA A 2 -16.67 6.62 29.37
N SER A 3 -17.37 7.75 29.30
CA SER A 3 -18.64 7.89 28.58
C SER A 3 -18.47 7.42 27.13
N ILE A 4 -19.47 6.70 26.59
CA ILE A 4 -19.48 6.23 25.19
C ILE A 4 -19.23 7.38 24.22
N ILE A 5 -19.76 8.58 24.52
CA ILE A 5 -19.55 9.80 23.73
C ILE A 5 -18.08 10.22 23.72
N ALA A 6 -17.37 10.09 24.85
CA ALA A 6 -15.96 10.44 24.94
C ALA A 6 -15.08 9.47 24.14
N ARG A 7 -15.45 8.19 24.08
CA ARG A 7 -14.80 7.19 23.21
C ARG A 7 -15.00 7.54 21.73
N LEU A 8 -16.24 7.79 21.31
CA LEU A 8 -16.54 8.17 19.92
C LEU A 8 -15.77 9.43 19.46
N ARG A 9 -15.67 10.45 20.33
CA ARG A 9 -14.90 11.67 20.02
C ARG A 9 -13.41 11.40 19.86
N ARG A 10 -12.85 10.46 20.63
CA ARG A 10 -11.45 10.05 20.50
C ARG A 10 -11.20 9.36 19.16
N GLU A 11 -12.00 8.35 18.84
CA GLU A 11 -11.91 7.62 17.56
C GLU A 11 -12.00 8.59 16.38
N ARG A 12 -12.97 9.53 16.40
CA ARG A 12 -13.09 10.55 15.35
C ARG A 12 -11.85 11.45 15.23
N SER A 13 -11.22 11.77 16.36
CA SER A 13 -10.01 12.59 16.38
C SER A 13 -8.80 11.82 15.85
N GLU A 14 -8.74 10.50 16.08
CA GLU A 14 -7.72 9.62 15.51
C GLU A 14 -7.92 9.46 14.01
N GLN A 15 -9.15 9.23 13.55
CA GLN A 15 -9.50 9.21 12.12
C GLN A 15 -9.09 10.49 11.40
N LEU A 16 -9.37 11.66 11.96
CA LEU A 16 -8.95 12.94 11.36
C LEU A 16 -7.43 13.05 11.23
N LYS A 17 -6.67 12.52 12.19
CA LYS A 17 -5.20 12.50 12.11
C LYS A 17 -4.71 11.57 11.01
N GLU A 18 -5.34 10.41 10.85
CA GLU A 18 -5.05 9.47 9.77
C GLU A 18 -5.31 10.10 8.40
N GLU A 19 -6.48 10.74 8.22
CA GLU A 19 -6.89 11.41 6.97
C GLU A 19 -6.01 12.61 6.60
N CYS A 20 -5.47 13.31 7.61
CA CYS A 20 -4.58 14.46 7.38
C CYS A 20 -3.12 14.06 7.11
N ARG A 21 -2.77 12.77 7.24
CA ARG A 21 -1.40 12.29 7.01
C ARG A 21 -1.13 12.26 5.49
N PRO A 22 0.04 12.75 5.03
CA PRO A 22 0.39 12.64 3.62
C PRO A 22 0.52 11.17 3.19
N PRO A 23 0.16 10.84 1.94
CA PRO A 23 0.38 9.50 1.40
C PRO A 23 1.87 9.13 1.43
N ILE A 24 2.16 7.86 1.73
CA ILE A 24 3.50 7.30 1.60
C ILE A 24 3.71 6.93 0.13
N ASP A 25 4.80 7.42 -0.47
CA ASP A 25 5.06 7.33 -1.90
C ASP A 25 6.34 6.57 -2.28
N SER A 26 7.09 6.09 -1.29
CA SER A 26 8.34 5.34 -1.46
C SER A 26 8.39 4.08 -0.59
N VAL A 27 9.17 3.09 -1.05
CA VAL A 27 9.44 1.84 -0.33
C VAL A 27 10.23 2.11 0.94
N ASP A 28 11.20 3.03 0.85
CA ASP A 28 11.97 3.49 2.02
C ASP A 28 11.08 4.23 3.01
N GLY A 29 10.19 5.11 2.54
CA GLY A 29 9.20 5.78 3.39
C GLY A 29 8.29 4.78 4.12
N SER A 30 7.82 3.75 3.41
CA SER A 30 6.99 2.68 3.99
C SER A 30 7.76 1.88 5.04
N THR A 31 9.01 1.55 4.77
CA THR A 31 9.88 0.80 5.69
C THR A 31 10.20 1.62 6.93
N ALA A 32 10.59 2.88 6.76
CA ALA A 32 10.88 3.81 7.84
C ALA A 32 9.64 4.01 8.73
N PHE A 33 8.46 4.17 8.13
CA PHE A 33 7.20 4.29 8.85
C PHE A 33 6.90 3.06 9.72
N ILE A 34 7.01 1.86 9.16
CA ILE A 34 6.75 0.61 9.91
C ILE A 34 7.74 0.44 11.06
N VAL A 35 9.03 0.71 10.83
CA VAL A 35 10.07 0.55 11.85
C VAL A 35 9.93 1.58 12.96
N ALA A 36 9.68 2.84 12.61
CA ALA A 36 9.60 3.93 13.58
C ALA A 36 8.31 3.88 14.41
N GLU A 37 7.16 3.63 13.77
CA GLU A 37 5.86 3.73 14.44
C GLU A 37 5.34 2.40 14.97
N SER A 38 5.85 1.26 14.49
CA SER A 38 5.31 -0.07 14.80
C SER A 38 3.77 -0.08 14.77
N PRO A 39 3.17 0.32 13.63
CA PRO A 39 1.77 0.72 13.57
C PRO A 39 0.82 -0.41 13.95
N SER A 40 -0.30 -0.05 14.58
CA SER A 40 -1.39 -1.00 14.86
C SER A 40 -1.90 -1.62 13.55
N PRO A 41 -2.32 -2.90 13.54
CA PRO A 41 -3.00 -3.50 12.38
C PRO A 41 -4.29 -2.80 11.95
N THR A 42 -4.85 -1.94 12.80
CA THR A 42 -6.07 -1.15 12.53
C THR A 42 -5.79 0.26 12.04
N LEU A 43 -4.53 0.70 12.06
CA LEU A 43 -4.13 2.01 11.60
C LEU A 43 -4.31 2.09 10.08
N ASN A 44 -5.06 3.09 9.62
CA ASN A 44 -5.21 3.31 8.20
C ASN A 44 -4.06 4.19 7.70
N VAL A 45 -3.51 3.81 6.56
CA VAL A 45 -2.47 4.56 5.86
C VAL A 45 -2.84 4.66 4.40
N THR A 46 -2.50 5.81 3.82
CA THR A 46 -2.65 6.04 2.38
C THR A 46 -1.30 5.81 1.72
N LEU A 47 -1.27 4.99 0.67
CA LEU A 47 -0.10 4.79 -0.17
C LEU A 47 -0.36 5.46 -1.51
N LYS A 48 0.65 6.06 -2.12
CA LYS A 48 0.59 6.56 -3.50
C LYS A 48 1.81 6.06 -4.24
N MET A 49 1.71 4.91 -4.90
CA MET A 49 2.89 4.19 -5.39
C MET A 49 2.64 3.58 -6.77
N CYS A 50 3.74 3.29 -7.47
CA CYS A 50 3.71 2.66 -8.79
C CYS A 50 3.55 1.14 -8.65
N VAL A 51 2.69 0.55 -9.46
CA VAL A 51 2.48 -0.90 -9.50
C VAL A 51 3.59 -1.53 -10.32
N LEU A 52 4.38 -2.39 -9.70
CA LEU A 52 5.38 -3.20 -10.37
C LEU A 52 4.78 -4.47 -10.95
N ARG A 53 4.10 -5.26 -10.11
CA ARG A 53 3.50 -6.54 -10.51
C ARG A 53 2.28 -6.89 -9.68
N ILE A 54 1.35 -7.61 -10.28
CA ILE A 54 0.14 -8.10 -9.61
C ILE A 54 0.10 -9.62 -9.68
N PHE A 55 -0.07 -10.26 -8.53
CA PHE A 55 -0.29 -11.71 -8.44
C PHE A 55 -1.65 -12.00 -7.82
N GLU A 56 -2.45 -12.77 -8.53
CA GLU A 56 -3.74 -13.24 -8.06
C GLU A 56 -3.60 -14.55 -7.28
N THR A 57 -4.34 -14.67 -6.18
CA THR A 57 -4.55 -15.93 -5.45
C THR A 57 -6.04 -16.10 -5.18
N ASP A 58 -6.47 -17.29 -4.75
CA ASP A 58 -7.89 -17.57 -4.48
C ASP A 58 -8.54 -16.56 -3.52
N LEU A 59 -7.80 -16.13 -2.50
CA LEU A 59 -8.33 -15.27 -1.43
C LEU A 59 -7.93 -13.81 -1.57
N ASN A 60 -6.82 -13.51 -2.25
CA ASN A 60 -6.20 -12.19 -2.22
C ASN A 60 -5.53 -11.82 -3.54
N TRP A 61 -5.34 -10.53 -3.76
CA TRP A 61 -4.39 -9.97 -4.70
C TRP A 61 -3.13 -9.55 -3.93
N LYS A 62 -1.95 -9.91 -4.46
CA LYS A 62 -0.66 -9.41 -3.99
C LYS A 62 -0.14 -8.42 -5.01
N VAL A 63 -0.10 -7.15 -4.63
CA VAL A 63 0.38 -6.06 -5.46
C VAL A 63 1.76 -5.67 -4.96
N TYR A 64 2.75 -5.73 -5.85
CA TYR A 64 4.10 -5.27 -5.59
C TYR A 64 4.17 -3.81 -6.03
N LEU A 65 4.55 -2.95 -5.09
CA LEU A 65 4.62 -1.51 -5.27
C LEU A 65 6.07 -1.05 -5.23
N ILE A 66 6.37 -0.06 -6.04
CA ILE A 66 7.64 0.66 -6.09
C ILE A 66 7.35 2.16 -6.00
N ASP A 67 8.40 2.96 -5.86
CA ASP A 67 8.29 4.39 -5.65
C ASP A 67 7.48 5.08 -6.77
N ASP A 68 6.65 6.08 -6.41
CA ASP A 68 5.79 6.83 -7.36
C ASP A 68 6.60 7.49 -8.50
N GLU A 69 7.87 7.82 -8.25
CA GLU A 69 8.77 8.44 -9.23
C GLU A 69 9.18 7.50 -10.37
N LEU A 70 9.01 6.19 -10.21
CA LEU A 70 9.40 5.17 -11.19
C LEU A 70 8.30 4.89 -12.22
N LYS A 71 7.19 5.63 -12.21
CA LYS A 71 6.12 5.51 -13.22
C LYS A 71 6.55 6.04 -14.59
N GLY A 72 5.88 5.56 -15.64
CA GLY A 72 6.13 6.04 -17.01
C GLY A 72 7.49 5.60 -17.56
N ASP A 73 8.23 6.52 -18.17
CA ASP A 73 9.47 6.21 -18.91
C ASP A 73 10.58 5.59 -18.03
N ASN A 74 10.56 5.84 -16.72
CA ASN A 74 11.51 5.26 -15.77
C ASN A 74 11.21 3.80 -15.42
N PHE A 75 9.98 3.33 -15.70
CA PHE A 75 9.51 2.03 -15.26
C PHE A 75 10.27 0.89 -15.92
N GLU A 76 10.39 0.92 -17.25
CA GLU A 76 11.05 -0.15 -18.01
C GLU A 76 12.54 -0.25 -17.67
N ALA A 77 13.21 0.89 -17.53
CA ALA A 77 14.61 0.95 -17.12
C ALA A 77 14.81 0.35 -15.73
N PHE A 78 13.93 0.69 -14.78
CA PHE A 78 13.96 0.10 -13.44
C PHE A 78 13.72 -1.41 -13.48
N VAL A 79 12.71 -1.88 -14.21
CA VAL A 79 12.38 -3.31 -14.33
C VAL A 79 13.57 -4.10 -14.89
N SER A 80 14.23 -3.57 -15.93
CA SER A 80 15.41 -4.19 -16.55
C SER A 80 16.56 -4.39 -15.55
N GLU A 81 16.85 -3.40 -14.71
CA GLU A 81 17.89 -3.51 -13.67
C GLU A 81 17.44 -4.41 -12.51
N TYR A 82 16.20 -4.25 -12.07
CA TYR A 82 15.59 -5.03 -10.99
C TYR A 82 15.57 -6.53 -11.30
N GLU A 83 15.30 -6.92 -12.54
CA GLU A 83 15.27 -8.31 -12.98
C GLU A 83 16.65 -8.98 -13.05
N GLN A 84 17.75 -8.22 -13.07
CA GLN A 84 19.09 -8.79 -13.00
C GLN A 84 19.50 -9.16 -11.57
N LEU A 85 18.80 -8.63 -10.56
CA LEU A 85 19.08 -8.93 -9.15
C LEU A 85 18.56 -10.31 -8.76
N ASP A 86 19.24 -10.94 -7.79
CA ASP A 86 18.71 -12.13 -7.13
C ASP A 86 17.48 -11.81 -6.26
N PRO A 87 16.61 -12.80 -5.99
CA PRO A 87 15.36 -12.58 -5.24
C PRO A 87 15.53 -11.95 -3.85
N ALA A 88 16.64 -12.22 -3.15
CA ALA A 88 16.85 -11.68 -1.81
C ALA A 88 17.14 -10.16 -1.87
N ARG A 89 17.84 -9.70 -2.91
CA ARG A 89 18.11 -8.28 -3.14
C ARG A 89 16.89 -7.51 -3.63
N ARG A 90 16.08 -8.12 -4.49
CA ARG A 90 14.85 -7.53 -5.04
C ARG A 90 13.88 -7.05 -3.95
N ASN A 91 13.74 -7.80 -2.86
CA ASN A 91 12.83 -7.48 -1.76
C ASN A 91 13.09 -6.11 -1.10
N LYS A 92 14.28 -5.51 -1.30
CA LYS A 92 14.60 -4.18 -0.77
C LYS A 92 13.93 -3.04 -1.53
N PHE A 93 13.53 -3.27 -2.78
CA PHE A 93 13.01 -2.25 -3.68
C PHE A 93 11.50 -2.36 -3.88
N VAL A 94 10.83 -3.24 -3.13
CA VAL A 94 9.40 -3.50 -3.30
C VAL A 94 8.67 -3.45 -1.98
N PHE A 95 7.55 -2.74 -1.98
CA PHE A 95 6.56 -2.81 -0.92
C PHE A 95 5.44 -3.76 -1.33
N ARG A 96 5.13 -4.77 -0.50
CA ARG A 96 4.11 -5.77 -0.82
C ARG A 96 2.77 -5.42 -0.19
N LEU A 97 1.84 -4.94 -1.00
CA LEU A 97 0.45 -4.73 -0.61
C LEU A 97 -0.38 -6.01 -0.81
N THR A 98 -1.18 -6.38 0.17
CA THR A 98 -2.13 -7.51 0.07
C THR A 98 -3.56 -7.00 0.15
N ILE A 99 -4.33 -7.23 -0.91
CA ILE A 99 -5.74 -6.83 -1.00
C ILE A 99 -6.59 -8.08 -0.91
N ARG A 100 -7.44 -8.19 0.12
CA ARG A 100 -8.33 -9.35 0.28
C ARG A 100 -9.50 -9.25 -0.69
N LYS A 101 -9.83 -10.36 -1.37
CA LYS A 101 -11.05 -10.47 -2.15
C LYS A 101 -12.25 -10.55 -1.20
N GLN A 102 -13.30 -9.80 -1.48
CA GLN A 102 -14.55 -9.94 -0.74
C GLN A 102 -15.17 -11.31 -1.04
N LYS A 103 -15.63 -12.01 0.00
CA LYS A 103 -16.42 -13.24 -0.18
C LYS A 103 -17.77 -12.84 -0.78
N ASN A 104 -18.15 -13.48 -1.88
CA ASN A 104 -19.42 -13.30 -2.64
C ASN A 104 -19.45 -12.24 -3.74
N THR A 105 -18.33 -11.60 -4.08
CA THR A 105 -18.22 -10.86 -5.34
C THR A 105 -17.40 -11.67 -6.33
N SER A 106 -18.09 -12.44 -7.17
CA SER A 106 -17.54 -13.20 -8.30
C SER A 106 -16.80 -12.34 -9.34
N SER A 107 -16.71 -11.03 -9.12
CA SER A 107 -16.27 -10.03 -10.10
C SER A 107 -15.46 -8.88 -9.50
N ALA A 108 -14.80 -9.05 -8.35
CA ALA A 108 -13.88 -8.03 -7.85
C ALA A 108 -12.62 -7.97 -8.74
N ILE A 109 -12.76 -7.34 -9.91
CA ILE A 109 -11.69 -7.08 -10.87
C ILE A 109 -10.77 -6.03 -10.25
N LEU A 110 -9.49 -6.35 -10.17
CA LEU A 110 -8.46 -5.41 -9.76
C LEU A 110 -8.01 -4.62 -11.00
N ASP A 111 -8.49 -3.39 -11.18
CA ASP A 111 -8.23 -2.57 -12.39
C ASP A 111 -6.92 -1.75 -12.29
N TYR A 112 -5.89 -2.34 -11.68
CA TYR A 112 -4.56 -1.74 -11.60
C TYR A 112 -3.67 -2.24 -12.74
N ARG A 113 -2.81 -1.37 -13.25
CA ARG A 113 -1.88 -1.66 -14.34
C ARG A 113 -0.44 -1.46 -13.91
N GLU A 114 0.43 -2.36 -14.34
CA GLU A 114 1.87 -2.24 -14.13
C GLU A 114 2.40 -0.96 -14.79
N GLY A 115 3.38 -0.32 -14.17
CA GLY A 115 3.96 0.97 -14.62
C GLY A 115 3.11 2.20 -14.31
N MET A 116 1.91 2.03 -13.75
CA MET A 116 1.02 3.11 -13.36
C MET A 116 1.02 3.31 -11.85
N SER A 117 0.85 4.55 -11.41
CA SER A 117 0.71 4.88 -9.99
C SER A 117 -0.73 5.09 -9.57
N TYR A 118 -1.04 4.60 -8.38
CA TYR A 118 -2.38 4.67 -7.79
C TYR A 118 -2.30 5.10 -6.34
N THR A 119 -3.37 5.75 -5.88
CA THR A 119 -3.60 5.97 -4.46
C THR A 119 -4.34 4.76 -3.89
N PHE A 120 -3.73 4.09 -2.93
CA PHE A 120 -4.31 3.01 -2.15
C PHE A 120 -4.71 3.56 -0.79
N GLU A 121 -6.00 3.70 -0.59
CA GLU A 121 -6.62 4.13 0.66
C GLU A 121 -7.64 3.10 1.11
N LYS A 122 -7.94 3.07 2.41
CA LYS A 122 -9.02 2.23 2.89
C LYS A 122 -10.34 2.78 2.34
N PRO A 123 -11.21 1.92 1.78
CA PRO A 123 -12.52 2.37 1.33
C PRO A 123 -13.31 2.99 2.49
N PRO A 124 -14.16 4.00 2.20
CA PRO A 124 -14.96 4.72 3.19
C PRO A 124 -15.94 3.81 3.95
#